data_AF-V6JMT6-F1
#
_entry.id   AF-V6JMT6-F1
#
_cell.length_a   1.000
_cell.length_b   1.000
_cell.length_c   1.000
_cell.angle_alpha   90.00
_cell.angle_beta   90.00
_cell.angle_gamma   90.00
#
_symmetry.space_group_name_H-M   'P 1'
#
loop_
_entity.id
_entity.type
_entity.pdbx_description
1 polymer ?
#
loop_
_entity_poly.entity_id
_entity_poly.type
_entity_poly.pdbx_seq_one_letter_code
_entity_poly.pdbx_strand_id
1 'polypeptide(L)' 'MALEAGISPETLRKIETGRLPTPAFGTVVQLSEVLGISLAELADVWRTGPAHGSAREKAAFAADAVEAASQHR' A
#
# COMPACT_ATOMS: atom_id res chain seq x y z
N MET A 1 6.27 -8.05 -17.08
CA MET A 1 6.19 -7.19 -15.88
C MET A 1 7.45 -6.38 -15.60
N ALA A 2 8.59 -6.94 -15.12
CA ALA A 2 9.76 -6.12 -14.74
C ALA A 2 10.31 -5.26 -15.90
N LEU A 3 10.59 -5.89 -17.05
CA LEU A 3 11.10 -5.22 -18.25
C LEU A 3 10.08 -4.25 -18.86
N GLU A 4 8.79 -4.59 -18.78
CA GLU A 4 7.69 -3.71 -19.21
C GLU A 4 7.59 -2.45 -18.34
N ALA A 5 7.95 -2.55 -17.05
CA ALA A 5 8.03 -1.43 -16.12
C ALA A 5 9.37 -0.69 -16.17
N GLY A 6 10.21 -0.93 -17.19
CA GLY A 6 11.49 -0.25 -17.36
C GLY A 6 12.54 -0.58 -16.31
N ILE A 7 12.35 -1.65 -15.52
CA ILE A 7 13.27 -2.04 -14.44
C ILE A 7 13.85 -3.44 -14.65
N SER A 8 15.03 -3.68 -14.08
CA SER A 8 15.62 -5.01 -14.10
C SER A 8 14.81 -5.99 -13.22
N PRO A 9 14.78 -7.30 -13.55
CA PRO A 9 14.20 -8.32 -12.67
C PRO A 9 14.79 -8.32 -11.25
N GLU A 10 16.08 -7.99 -11.13
CA GLU A 10 16.75 -7.84 -9.85
C GLU A 10 16.23 -6.63 -9.05
N THR A 11 15.94 -5.51 -9.72
CA THR A 11 15.29 -4.34 -9.11
C THR A 11 13.90 -4.72 -8.58
N LEU A 12 13.12 -5.46 -9.37
CA LEU A 12 11.80 -5.93 -8.94
C LEU A 12 11.90 -6.81 -7.70
N ARG A 13 12.82 -7.79 -7.67
CA ARG A 13 13.07 -8.63 -6.48
C ARG A 13 13.44 -7.82 -5.24
N LYS A 14 14.23 -6.75 -5.39
CA LYS A 14 14.57 -5.86 -4.25
C LYS A 14 13.36 -5.10 -3.74
N ILE A 15 12.44 -4.69 -4.63
CA ILE A 15 11.18 -4.06 -4.23
C ILE A 15 10.30 -5.07 -3.48
N GLU A 16 10.10 -6.26 -4.03
CA GLU A 16 9.28 -7.33 -3.45
C GLU A 16 9.77 -7.78 -2.07
N THR A 17 11.10 -7.80 -1.87
CA THR A 17 11.73 -8.21 -0.61
C THR A 17 11.96 -7.04 0.36
N GLY A 18 11.57 -5.81 -0.01
CA GLY A 18 11.80 -4.61 0.81
C GLY A 18 13.27 -4.17 0.90
N ARG A 19 14.15 -4.73 0.09
CA ARG A 19 15.59 -4.39 0.01
C ARG A 19 15.88 -3.17 -0.87
N LEU A 20 14.84 -2.49 -1.34
CA LEU A 20 14.91 -1.18 -1.98
C LEU A 20 13.97 -0.22 -1.24
N PRO A 21 14.41 0.40 -0.13
CA PRO A 21 13.52 1.16 0.76
C PRO A 21 12.98 2.45 0.15
N THR A 22 13.68 3.00 -0.85
CA THR A 22 13.31 4.25 -1.55
C THR A 22 13.39 4.04 -3.07
N PRO A 23 12.44 3.30 -3.67
CA PRO A 23 12.34 3.25 -5.12
C PRO A 23 12.01 4.65 -5.65
N ALA A 24 12.48 4.99 -6.85
CA ALA A 24 12.07 6.22 -7.51
C ALA A 24 10.55 6.21 -7.70
N PHE A 25 9.87 7.34 -7.45
CA PHE A 25 8.41 7.40 -7.59
C PHE A 25 7.94 7.00 -9.00
N GLY A 26 8.70 7.37 -10.04
CA GLY A 26 8.42 6.95 -11.42
C GLY A 26 8.38 5.43 -11.61
N THR A 27 9.18 4.66 -10.85
CA THR A 27 9.13 3.19 -10.85
C THR A 27 7.81 2.67 -10.29
N VAL A 28 7.27 3.32 -9.26
CA VAL A 28 5.95 2.96 -8.69
C VAL A 28 4.83 3.23 -9.70
N VAL A 29 4.89 4.36 -10.40
CA VAL A 29 3.92 4.71 -11.47
C VAL A 29 3.94 3.67 -12.58
N GLN A 30 5.12 3.34 -13.13
CA GLN A 30 5.24 2.35 -14.20
C GLN A 30 4.76 0.96 -13.80
N LEU A 31 5.02 0.54 -12.56
CA LEU A 31 4.49 -0.73 -12.06
C LEU A 31 2.96 -0.72 -12.01
N SER A 32 2.34 0.38 -11.58
CA SER A 32 0.87 0.49 -11.55
C SER A 32 0.26 0.41 -12.96
N GLU A 33 0.89 1.06 -13.95
CA GLU A 33 0.45 1.03 -15.35
C GLU A 33 0.56 -0.38 -15.95
N VAL A 34 1.68 -1.07 -15.74
CA VAL A 34 1.91 -2.44 -16.24
C VAL A 34 0.96 -3.45 -15.59
N LEU A 35 0.64 -3.25 -14.31
CA LEU A 35 -0.32 -4.09 -13.57
C LEU A 35 -1.78 -3.77 -13.90
N GLY A 36 -2.05 -2.67 -14.63
CA GLY A 36 -3.41 -2.24 -14.96
C GLY A 36 -4.24 -1.78 -13.76
N ILE A 37 -3.57 -1.36 -12.68
CA ILE A 37 -4.20 -0.91 -11.43
C ILE A 37 -3.92 0.57 -11.19
N SER A 38 -4.88 1.28 -10.61
CA SER A 38 -4.66 2.68 -10.25
C SER A 38 -3.66 2.80 -9.09
N LEU A 39 -2.89 3.91 -9.04
CA LEU A 39 -2.00 4.20 -7.90
C LEU A 39 -2.75 4.25 -6.55
N ALA A 40 -4.00 4.71 -6.57
CA ALA A 40 -4.83 4.76 -5.37
C ALA A 40 -5.15 3.35 -4.85
N GLU A 41 -5.56 2.45 -5.74
CA GLU A 41 -5.83 1.06 -5.42
C GLU A 41 -4.57 0.32 -4.95
N LEU A 42 -3.44 0.52 -5.62
CA LEU A 42 -2.15 -0.03 -5.20
C LEU A 42 -1.79 0.40 -3.77
N ALA A 43 -2.01 1.68 -3.43
CA ALA A 43 -1.77 2.21 -2.09
C ALA A 43 -2.75 1.65 -1.05
N ASP A 44 -4.02 1.42 -1.42
CA ASP A 44 -4.99 0.79 -0.54
C ASP A 44 -4.61 -0.65 -0.21
N VAL A 45 -4.29 -1.45 -1.22
CA VAL A 45 -3.83 -2.84 -1.04
C VAL A 45 -2.60 -2.92 -0.15
N TRP A 46 -1.61 -2.03 -0.38
CA TRP A 46 -0.41 -1.98 0.44
C TRP A 46 -0.71 -1.66 1.92
N ARG A 47 -1.63 -0.72 2.18
CA ARG A 47 -2.03 -0.34 3.54
C ARG A 47 -2.84 -1.41 4.26
N THR A 48 -3.56 -2.26 3.53
CA THR A 48 -4.41 -3.32 4.11
C THR A 48 -3.70 -4.67 4.23
N GLY A 49 -2.47 -4.80 3.74
CA GLY A 49 -1.71 -6.04 3.77
C GLY A 49 -1.32 -6.48 5.20
N PRO A 50 -1.06 -7.78 5.43
CA PRO A 50 -0.80 -8.35 6.76
C PRO A 50 0.45 -7.81 7.46
N ALA A 51 1.39 -7.21 6.71
CA ALA A 51 2.56 -6.53 7.26
C ALA A 51 2.27 -5.09 7.74
N HIS A 52 1.12 -4.52 7.39
CA HIS A 52 0.73 -3.13 7.65
C HIS A 52 -0.65 -3.05 8.33
N GLY A 53 -0.98 -4.05 9.17
CA GLY A 53 -2.18 -4.07 10.04
C GLY A 53 -2.41 -2.69 10.65
N SER A 54 -3.42 -2.01 10.12
CA SER A 54 -3.29 -0.58 9.88
C SER A 54 -3.72 0.23 11.10
N ALA A 55 -3.06 1.37 11.28
CA ALA A 55 -3.55 2.44 12.15
C ALA A 55 -5.00 2.85 11.84
N ARG A 56 -5.56 2.47 10.67
CA ARG A 56 -6.95 2.69 10.27
C ARG A 56 -7.93 1.71 10.90
N GLU A 57 -7.55 0.46 11.19
CA GLU A 57 -8.36 -0.46 12.03
C GLU A 57 -8.41 0.06 13.47
N LYS A 58 -7.27 0.55 14.00
CA LYS A 58 -7.25 1.23 15.31
C LYS A 58 -8.09 2.51 15.31
N ALA A 59 -8.06 3.30 14.23
CA ALA A 59 -8.86 4.52 14.10
C ALA A 59 -10.36 4.25 13.87
N ALA A 60 -10.70 3.23 13.10
CA ALA A 60 -12.09 2.78 12.91
C ALA A 60 -12.66 2.24 14.23
N PHE A 61 -11.90 1.41 14.95
CA PHE A 61 -12.29 0.93 16.28
C PHE A 61 -12.40 2.07 17.30
N ALA A 62 -11.53 3.08 17.22
CA ALA A 62 -11.61 4.27 18.06
C ALA A 62 -12.83 5.16 17.71
N ALA A 63 -13.16 5.31 16.43
CA ALA A 63 -14.33 6.05 15.98
C ALA A 63 -15.63 5.36 16.42
N ASP A 64 -15.73 4.04 16.26
CA ASP A 64 -16.87 3.25 16.76
C ASP A 64 -17.02 3.34 18.28
N ALA A 65 -15.91 3.36 19.04
CA ALA A 65 -15.95 3.52 20.48
C ALA A 65 -16.42 4.94 20.93
N VAL A 66 -16.04 5.98 20.19
CA VAL A 66 -16.47 7.37 20.45
C VAL A 66 -17.96 7.56 20.14
N GLU A 67 -18.45 6.94 19.06
CA GLU A 67 -19.87 6.92 18.68
C GLU A 67 -20.71 6.20 19.75
N ALA A 68 -20.28 5.01 20.21
CA ALA A 68 -20.96 4.25 21.25
C ALA A 68 -21.03 4.99 22.60
N ALA A 69 -19.97 5.71 22.97
CA ALA A 69 -19.92 6.52 24.19
C ALA A 69 -20.83 7.78 24.12
N SER A 70 -21.17 8.24 22.92
CA SER A 70 -22.04 9.42 22.71
C SER A 70 -23.53 9.08 22.80
N GLN A 71 -23.91 7.82 22.52
CA GLN A 71 -25.31 7.36 22.52
C GLN A 71 -25.85 6.97 23.91
N HIS A 72 -25.00 6.86 24.93
CA HIS A 72 -25.37 6.48 26.31
C HIS A 72 -25.52 7.67 27.28
N ARG A 73 -25.63 8.90 26.76
CA ARG A 73 -25.77 10.12 27.58
C ARG A 73 -27.18 10.71 27.53
#